data_AF-A0AAD0JIQ2-F1
#
_entry.id   AF-A0AAD0JIQ2-F1
#
_cell.length_a   1.000
_cell.length_b   1.000
_cell.length_c   1.000
_cell.angle_alpha   90.00
_cell.angle_beta   90.00
_cell.angle_gamma   90.00
#
_symmetry.space_group_name_H-M   'P 1'
#
loop_
_entity.id
_entity.type
_entity.pdbx_description
1 polymer ?
#
loop_
_entity_poly.entity_id
_entity_poly.type
_entity_poly.pdbx_seq_one_letter_code
_entity_poly.pdbx_strand_id
1 'polypeptide(L)'
;MQDCHWKCRRAHLWLACALLLALPWGWAAATDVAARTGPAIIGMQVQGSGRLAHGQRVPLPRVLQALGTPSQREPSPYECGSAYDEGDIQLLSWAGQAWESDGRTAVLRRFDVGREGALLLANGTQIGARTSPADVLQRVPRAHRSGDTVHVTPDPRGLTEERYDLRFDGEGRLFQIDYWIAC
;
A
#
# COMPACT_ATOMS: atom_id res chain seq x y z
N MET A 1 46.77 -45.96 27.33
CA MET A 1 46.93 -45.32 26.01
C MET A 1 45.75 -44.37 25.82
N GLN A 2 46.01 -43.08 26.04
CA GLN A 2 45.03 -42.01 26.31
C GLN A 2 45.02 -40.93 25.21
N ASP A 3 45.40 -41.26 23.97
CA ASP A 3 45.73 -40.24 22.95
C ASP A 3 44.88 -40.27 21.68
N CYS A 4 43.57 -40.59 21.75
CA CYS A 4 42.73 -40.63 20.55
C CYS A 4 41.45 -39.77 20.57
N HIS A 5 41.16 -39.02 21.64
CA HIS A 5 39.89 -38.28 21.74
C HIS A 5 39.97 -36.77 21.42
N TRP A 6 41.15 -36.19 21.25
CA TRP A 6 41.28 -34.73 21.12
C TRP A 6 41.27 -34.19 19.68
N LYS A 7 41.52 -35.01 18.66
CA LYS A 7 41.57 -34.53 17.26
C LYS A 7 40.21 -34.49 16.54
N CYS A 8 39.23 -35.31 16.92
CA CYS A 8 37.93 -35.33 16.25
C CYS A 8 37.01 -34.15 16.60
N ARG A 9 37.16 -33.50 17.76
CA ARG A 9 36.31 -32.35 18.13
C ARG A 9 36.69 -31.04 17.44
N ARG A 10 37.94 -30.89 16.99
CA ARG A 10 38.39 -29.66 16.30
C ARG A 10 37.97 -29.60 14.83
N ALA A 11 37.79 -30.74 14.16
CA ALA A 11 37.40 -30.76 12.74
C ALA A 11 35.93 -30.36 12.51
N HIS A 12 35.03 -30.64 13.46
CA HIS A 12 33.61 -30.27 13.33
C HIS A 12 33.32 -28.78 13.60
N LEU A 13 34.19 -28.08 14.35
CA LEU A 13 34.01 -26.65 14.62
C LEU A 13 34.38 -25.76 13.42
N TRP A 14 35.29 -26.20 12.55
CA TRP A 14 35.66 -25.44 11.35
C TRP A 14 34.64 -25.58 10.20
N LEU A 15 33.95 -26.73 10.11
CA LEU A 15 32.86 -26.91 9.13
C LEU A 15 31.57 -26.14 9.50
N ALA A 16 31.31 -25.91 10.79
CA ALA A 16 30.17 -25.10 11.23
C ALA A 16 30.38 -23.59 11.01
N CYS A 17 31.61 -23.09 11.13
CA CYS A 17 31.92 -21.68 10.86
C CYS A 17 31.92 -21.33 9.36
N ALA A 18 32.27 -22.29 8.48
CA ALA A 18 32.27 -22.04 7.04
C ALA A 18 30.86 -21.94 6.43
N LEU A 19 29.85 -22.60 7.02
CA LEU A 19 28.45 -22.51 6.56
C LEU A 19 27.76 -21.19 6.95
N LEU A 20 28.30 -20.44 7.91
CA LEU A 20 27.72 -19.17 8.37
C LEU A 20 28.18 -17.95 7.57
N LEU A 21 29.20 -18.08 6.71
CA LEU A 21 29.70 -16.98 5.88
C LEU A 21 29.06 -16.90 4.48
N ALA A 22 28.20 -17.86 4.12
CA ALA A 22 27.58 -17.94 2.80
C ALA A 22 26.18 -17.30 2.69
N LEU A 23 25.64 -16.69 3.75
CA LEU A 23 24.24 -16.21 3.77
C LEU A 23 24.03 -14.75 4.24
N PRO A 24 24.62 -13.73 3.59
CA PRO A 24 24.01 -12.39 3.62
C PRO A 24 23.38 -11.97 2.28
N TRP A 25 23.66 -12.66 1.17
CA TRP A 25 23.36 -12.11 -0.16
C TRP A 25 22.00 -12.54 -0.76
N GLY A 26 21.35 -13.56 -0.20
CA GLY A 26 20.02 -13.99 -0.68
C GLY A 26 18.87 -13.06 -0.27
N TRP A 27 19.05 -12.28 0.80
CA TRP A 27 17.99 -11.44 1.35
C TRP A 27 17.78 -10.16 0.54
N ALA A 28 18.88 -9.51 0.10
CA ALA A 28 18.80 -8.34 -0.76
C ALA A 28 18.16 -8.65 -2.12
N ALA A 29 18.50 -9.80 -2.71
CA ALA A 29 17.92 -10.24 -3.97
C ALA A 29 16.43 -10.60 -3.83
N ALA A 30 16.03 -11.27 -2.74
CA ALA A 30 14.62 -11.59 -2.49
C ALA A 30 13.77 -10.33 -2.27
N THR A 31 14.29 -9.31 -1.59
CA THR A 31 13.61 -8.01 -1.44
C THR A 31 13.51 -7.24 -2.75
N ASP A 32 14.53 -7.31 -3.62
CA ASP A 32 14.53 -6.61 -4.91
C ASP A 32 13.61 -7.31 -5.93
N VAL A 33 13.61 -8.65 -5.96
CA VAL A 33 12.63 -9.42 -6.76
C VAL A 33 11.21 -9.16 -6.26
N ALA A 34 10.95 -9.21 -4.95
CA ALA A 34 9.63 -8.89 -4.39
C ALA A 34 9.23 -7.42 -4.66
N ALA A 35 10.16 -6.47 -4.66
CA ALA A 35 9.89 -5.09 -5.06
C ALA A 35 9.57 -4.96 -6.56
N ARG A 36 10.08 -5.85 -7.41
CA ARG A 36 9.83 -5.85 -8.87
C ARG A 36 8.56 -6.63 -9.25
N THR A 37 8.28 -7.74 -8.57
CA THR A 37 7.20 -8.69 -8.91
C THR A 37 6.03 -8.68 -7.94
N GLY A 38 6.15 -8.02 -6.78
CA GLY A 38 5.09 -7.87 -5.79
C GLY A 38 4.22 -6.63 -6.04
N PRO A 39 3.08 -6.51 -5.35
CA PRO A 39 2.20 -5.36 -5.49
C PRO A 39 2.93 -4.05 -5.15
N ALA A 40 2.71 -3.00 -5.95
CA ALA A 40 3.40 -1.72 -5.71
C ALA A 40 2.93 -1.06 -4.41
N ILE A 41 1.61 -1.10 -4.19
CA ILE A 41 0.94 -0.61 -2.98
C ILE A 41 0.41 -1.82 -2.21
N ILE A 42 0.72 -1.92 -0.92
CA ILE A 42 0.20 -2.97 -0.04
C ILE A 42 -0.89 -2.47 0.90
N GLY A 43 -1.03 -1.15 1.03
CA GLY A 43 -2.00 -0.56 1.92
C GLY A 43 -1.87 0.94 2.09
N MET A 44 -2.57 1.44 3.09
CA MET A 44 -2.72 2.85 3.38
C MET A 44 -2.60 3.04 4.89
N GLN A 45 -1.92 4.09 5.33
CA GLN A 45 -1.97 4.59 6.70
C GLN A 45 -2.91 5.78 6.70
N VAL A 46 -3.99 5.72 7.48
CA VAL A 46 -5.07 6.72 7.45
C VAL A 46 -5.39 7.18 8.86
N GLN A 47 -5.61 8.47 9.03
CA GLN A 47 -5.99 9.08 10.30
C GLN A 47 -7.34 8.52 10.77
N GLY A 48 -7.45 8.25 12.08
CA GLY A 48 -8.62 7.63 12.69
C GLY A 48 -8.73 6.11 12.47
N SER A 49 -8.43 5.63 11.27
CA SER A 49 -8.66 4.23 10.87
C SER A 49 -7.44 3.31 11.02
N GLY A 50 -6.23 3.89 11.07
CA GLY A 50 -4.97 3.17 11.24
C GLY A 50 -4.41 2.64 9.91
N ARG A 51 -3.75 1.48 9.95
CA ARG A 51 -3.22 0.79 8.76
C ARG A 51 -4.32 -0.08 8.16
N LEU A 52 -4.53 0.07 6.86
CA LEU A 52 -5.48 -0.68 6.08
C LEU A 52 -4.74 -1.37 4.93
N ALA A 53 -5.10 -2.62 4.64
CA ALA A 53 -4.64 -3.27 3.42
C ALA A 53 -5.25 -2.57 2.20
N HIS A 54 -4.59 -2.73 1.05
CA HIS A 54 -5.12 -2.27 -0.22
C HIS A 54 -6.54 -2.86 -0.46
N GLY A 55 -7.48 -2.02 -0.91
CA GLY A 55 -8.87 -2.43 -1.18
C GLY A 55 -9.66 -2.92 0.04
N GLN A 56 -9.14 -2.78 1.25
CA GLN A 56 -9.77 -3.37 2.43
C GLN A 56 -11.17 -2.82 2.69
N ARG A 57 -12.16 -3.72 2.76
CA ARG A 57 -13.48 -3.45 3.35
C ARG A 57 -13.37 -3.39 4.87
N VAL A 58 -13.78 -2.27 5.44
CA VAL A 58 -13.75 -2.00 6.89
C VAL A 58 -15.20 -1.94 7.40
N PRO A 59 -15.54 -2.54 8.55
CA PRO A 59 -16.88 -2.38 9.12
C PRO A 59 -17.24 -0.90 9.29
N LEU A 60 -18.40 -0.48 8.76
CA LEU A 60 -18.84 0.92 8.81
C LEU A 60 -18.90 1.46 10.25
N PRO A 61 -19.37 0.71 11.27
CA PRO A 61 -19.34 1.18 12.65
C PRO A 61 -17.94 1.59 13.13
N ARG A 62 -16.89 0.90 12.68
CA ARG A 62 -15.50 1.25 13.02
C ARG A 62 -15.07 2.56 12.36
N VAL A 63 -15.46 2.78 11.10
CA VAL A 63 -15.17 4.04 10.39
C VAL A 63 -15.89 5.21 11.07
N LEU A 64 -17.18 5.04 11.40
CA LEU A 64 -17.96 6.05 12.11
C LEU A 64 -17.44 6.33 13.52
N GLN A 65 -16.96 5.30 14.24
CA GLN A 65 -16.33 5.49 15.54
C GLN A 65 -15.03 6.30 15.43
N ALA A 66 -14.25 6.07 14.37
CA ALA A 66 -12.97 6.73 14.15
C ALA A 66 -13.10 8.19 13.67
N LEU A 67 -14.06 8.44 12.77
CA LEU A 67 -14.19 9.72 12.05
C LEU A 67 -15.41 10.55 12.48
N GLY A 68 -16.32 9.98 13.26
CA GLY A 68 -17.59 10.59 13.63
C GLY A 68 -18.60 10.60 12.48
N THR A 69 -19.52 11.56 12.52
CA THR A 69 -20.56 11.72 11.50
C THR A 69 -19.97 12.29 10.20
N PRO A 70 -20.25 11.71 9.02
CA PRO A 70 -19.81 12.27 7.75
C PRO A 70 -20.42 13.65 7.51
N SER A 71 -19.65 14.54 6.89
CA SER A 71 -20.13 15.88 6.49
C SER A 71 -21.09 15.81 5.31
N GLN A 72 -20.95 14.80 4.44
CA GLN A 72 -21.82 14.57 3.30
C GLN A 72 -22.10 13.08 3.11
N ARG A 73 -23.30 12.79 2.59
CA ARG A 73 -23.75 11.46 2.18
C ARG A 73 -24.43 11.60 0.83
N GLU A 74 -23.90 10.91 -0.16
CA GLU A 74 -24.38 10.98 -1.54
C GLU A 74 -24.47 9.56 -2.11
N PRO A 75 -25.33 9.30 -3.11
CA PRO A 75 -25.24 8.08 -3.89
C PRO A 75 -23.81 7.88 -4.41
N SER A 76 -23.32 6.64 -4.42
CA SER A 76 -22.00 6.36 -4.95
C SER A 76 -21.90 6.83 -6.40
N PRO A 77 -20.88 7.65 -6.75
CA PRO A 77 -20.68 8.08 -8.14
C PRO A 77 -20.04 6.98 -8.99
N TYR A 78 -19.69 5.84 -8.39
CA TYR A 78 -19.06 4.72 -9.09
C TYR A 78 -20.15 3.76 -9.58
N GLU A 79 -20.33 3.69 -10.90
CA GLU A 79 -21.20 2.71 -11.53
C GLU A 79 -20.45 1.38 -11.66
N CYS A 80 -19.83 1.11 -12.82
CA CYS A 80 -19.09 -0.13 -13.08
C CYS A 80 -17.83 -0.32 -12.22
N GLY A 81 -17.35 0.75 -11.57
CA GLY A 81 -16.15 0.77 -10.72
C GLY A 81 -16.44 0.85 -9.22
N SER A 82 -17.66 0.50 -8.81
CA SER A 82 -18.04 0.43 -7.40
C SER A 82 -17.28 -0.68 -6.68
N ALA A 83 -16.98 -0.47 -5.40
CA ALA A 83 -16.49 -1.53 -4.54
C ALA A 83 -17.57 -2.56 -4.13
N TYR A 84 -18.83 -2.37 -4.53
CA TYR A 84 -19.97 -3.23 -4.21
C TYR A 84 -20.84 -3.48 -5.45
N ASP A 85 -21.39 -4.70 -5.55
CA ASP A 85 -22.20 -5.10 -6.70
C ASP A 85 -23.67 -4.67 -6.58
N GLU A 86 -24.19 -4.57 -5.35
CA GLU A 86 -25.61 -4.29 -5.08
C GLU A 86 -25.82 -3.52 -3.77
N GLY A 87 -26.98 -2.87 -3.66
CA GLY A 87 -27.44 -2.16 -2.47
C GLY A 87 -27.61 -0.65 -2.66
N ASP A 88 -27.99 0.05 -1.58
CA ASP A 88 -27.95 1.51 -1.51
C ASP A 88 -26.52 1.96 -1.22
N ILE A 89 -25.68 1.95 -2.27
CA ILE A 89 -24.26 2.24 -2.16
C ILE A 89 -24.09 3.76 -2.08
N GLN A 90 -23.44 4.21 -1.01
CA GLN A 90 -23.25 5.63 -0.72
C GLN A 90 -21.76 5.99 -0.66
N LEU A 91 -21.43 7.20 -1.11
CA LEU A 91 -20.17 7.86 -0.80
C LEU A 91 -20.35 8.72 0.46
N LEU A 92 -19.58 8.40 1.49
CA LEU A 92 -19.54 9.10 2.77
C LEU A 92 -18.27 9.94 2.83
N SER A 93 -18.42 11.25 3.04
CA SER A 93 -17.30 12.19 3.00
C SER A 93 -17.05 12.85 4.34
N TRP A 94 -15.77 13.08 4.63
CA TRP A 94 -15.24 13.91 5.72
C TRP A 94 -14.24 14.91 5.12
N ALA A 95 -13.73 15.83 5.95
CA ALA A 95 -12.61 16.66 5.55
C ALA A 95 -11.40 15.77 5.17
N GLY A 96 -11.06 15.78 3.88
CA GLY A 96 -9.92 15.05 3.33
C GLY A 96 -10.03 13.52 3.29
N GLN A 97 -11.23 12.93 3.47
CA GLN A 97 -11.44 11.49 3.28
C GLN A 97 -12.80 11.21 2.64
N ALA A 98 -12.88 10.23 1.73
CA ALA A 98 -14.14 9.72 1.21
C ALA A 98 -14.15 8.20 1.19
N TRP A 99 -15.26 7.62 1.63
CA TRP A 99 -15.44 6.18 1.81
C TRP A 99 -16.72 5.73 1.10
N GLU A 100 -16.61 4.72 0.24
CA GLU A 100 -17.78 4.09 -0.39
C GLU A 100 -18.30 2.96 0.49
N SER A 101 -19.60 2.89 0.71
CA SER A 101 -20.23 2.03 1.71
C SER A 101 -21.56 1.46 1.24
N ASP A 102 -21.79 0.18 1.53
CA ASP A 102 -23.08 -0.53 1.36
C ASP A 102 -23.99 -0.43 2.61
N GLY A 103 -23.56 0.34 3.62
CA GLY A 103 -24.24 0.48 4.90
C GLY A 103 -23.77 -0.50 5.98
N ARG A 104 -22.96 -1.51 5.62
CA ARG A 104 -22.38 -2.49 6.54
C ARG A 104 -20.87 -2.34 6.64
N THR A 105 -20.22 -2.20 5.49
CA THR A 105 -18.78 -2.00 5.34
C THR A 105 -18.50 -0.77 4.49
N ALA A 106 -17.26 -0.30 4.54
CA ALA A 106 -16.79 0.84 3.79
C ALA A 106 -15.39 0.58 3.23
N VAL A 107 -15.13 1.07 2.03
CA VAL A 107 -13.83 1.04 1.35
C VAL A 107 -13.37 2.48 1.18
N LEU A 108 -12.13 2.79 1.59
CA LEU A 108 -11.58 4.12 1.40
C LEU A 108 -11.34 4.36 -0.09
N ARG A 109 -11.98 5.40 -0.63
CA ARG A 109 -11.89 5.78 -2.05
C ARG A 109 -11.00 6.99 -2.27
N ARG A 110 -10.88 7.87 -1.29
CA ARG A 110 -10.04 9.08 -1.39
C ARG A 110 -9.49 9.46 -0.03
N PHE A 111 -8.26 9.96 -0.01
CA PHE A 111 -7.75 10.72 1.12
C PHE A 111 -6.75 11.81 0.72
N ASP A 112 -6.72 12.88 1.51
CA ASP A 112 -5.75 13.97 1.38
C ASP A 112 -4.44 13.60 2.08
N VAL A 113 -3.34 13.83 1.39
CA VAL A 113 -2.03 13.37 1.83
C VAL A 113 -1.37 14.44 2.71
N GLY A 114 -0.73 14.03 3.81
CA GLY A 114 -0.02 14.93 4.74
C GLY A 114 -0.76 15.32 6.01
N ARG A 115 -2.10 15.24 6.02
CA ARG A 115 -2.91 15.24 7.25
C ARG A 115 -3.57 13.89 7.46
N GLU A 116 -4.29 13.41 6.44
CA GLU A 116 -5.23 12.31 6.62
C GLU A 116 -4.65 10.94 6.22
N GLY A 117 -3.58 10.87 5.43
CA GLY A 117 -2.95 9.58 5.17
C GLY A 117 -1.68 9.57 4.30
N ALA A 118 -1.24 8.34 4.02
CA ALA A 118 -0.11 7.98 3.15
C ALA A 118 -0.30 6.58 2.55
N LEU A 119 0.23 6.32 1.34
CA LEU A 119 0.32 4.95 0.81
C LEU A 119 1.52 4.21 1.39
N LEU A 120 1.35 2.91 1.58
CA LEU A 120 2.38 2.00 2.03
C LEU A 120 2.82 1.11 0.86
N LEU A 121 4.11 1.16 0.54
CA LEU A 121 4.71 0.35 -0.51
C LEU A 121 5.19 -1.00 0.03
N ALA A 122 5.28 -2.01 -0.84
CA ALA A 122 5.80 -3.33 -0.47
C ALA A 122 7.25 -3.28 0.07
N ASN A 123 8.05 -2.32 -0.39
CA ASN A 123 9.42 -2.09 0.09
C ASN A 123 9.50 -1.32 1.43
N GLY A 124 8.36 -1.09 2.09
CA GLY A 124 8.27 -0.38 3.37
C GLY A 124 8.28 1.15 3.26
N THR A 125 8.47 1.71 2.06
CA THR A 125 8.44 3.15 1.83
C THR A 125 7.02 3.69 1.97
N GLN A 126 6.89 4.95 2.39
CA GLN A 126 5.62 5.66 2.39
C GLN A 126 5.61 6.72 1.28
N ILE A 127 4.49 6.78 0.55
CA ILE A 127 4.18 7.92 -0.32
C ILE A 127 3.32 8.87 0.50
N GLY A 128 3.86 10.06 0.78
CA GLY A 128 3.24 11.07 1.63
C GLY A 128 3.31 12.48 1.00
N ALA A 129 2.91 13.51 1.74
CA ALA A 129 2.81 14.87 1.21
C ALA A 129 4.12 15.48 0.67
N ARG A 130 5.28 14.94 1.06
CA ARG A 130 6.59 15.39 0.59
C ARG A 130 7.10 14.61 -0.63
N THR A 131 6.36 13.59 -1.07
CA THR A 131 6.76 12.79 -2.23
C THR A 131 6.48 13.59 -3.50
N SER A 132 7.49 13.72 -4.36
CA SER A 132 7.36 14.40 -5.65
C SER A 132 6.87 13.45 -6.75
N PRO A 133 6.31 13.95 -7.87
CA PRO A 133 5.97 13.10 -9.02
C PRO A 133 7.17 12.32 -9.54
N ALA A 134 8.34 12.96 -9.60
CA ALA A 134 9.57 12.34 -10.07
C ALA A 134 10.00 11.16 -9.17
N ASP A 135 9.87 11.30 -7.85
CA ASP A 135 10.17 10.22 -6.92
C ASP A 135 9.25 9.02 -7.12
N VAL A 136 7.95 9.26 -7.34
CA VAL A 136 7.00 8.17 -7.61
C VAL A 136 7.38 7.45 -8.89
N LEU A 137 7.58 8.19 -9.98
CA LEU A 137 7.89 7.61 -11.30
C LEU A 137 9.22 6.85 -11.31
N GLN A 138 10.19 7.23 -10.48
CA GLN A 138 11.48 6.54 -10.39
C GLN A 138 11.46 5.31 -9.47
N ARG A 139 10.67 5.34 -8.39
CA ARG A 139 10.79 4.38 -7.28
C ARG A 139 9.63 3.40 -7.19
N VAL A 140 8.51 3.70 -7.82
CA VAL A 140 7.29 2.91 -7.70
C VAL A 140 7.09 2.13 -8.98
N PRO A 141 7.17 0.78 -8.93
CA PRO A 141 6.93 -0.04 -10.10
C PRO A 141 5.54 0.23 -10.67
N ARG A 142 5.42 0.22 -12.00
CA ARG A 142 4.16 0.44 -12.74
C ARG A 142 3.52 1.80 -12.48
N ALA A 143 4.28 2.77 -11.95
CA ALA A 143 3.87 4.16 -11.95
C ALA A 143 4.02 4.75 -13.37
N HIS A 144 2.99 5.45 -13.83
CA HIS A 144 3.06 6.21 -15.07
C HIS A 144 2.26 7.51 -14.94
N ARG A 145 2.65 8.52 -15.73
CA ARG A 145 2.00 9.83 -15.70
C ARG A 145 1.02 9.98 -16.87
N SER A 146 -0.16 10.51 -16.58
CA SER A 146 -1.12 10.98 -17.58
C SER A 146 -1.63 12.35 -17.15
N GLY A 147 -1.32 13.39 -17.93
CA GLY A 147 -1.58 14.78 -17.55
C GLY A 147 -0.95 15.13 -16.19
N ASP A 148 -1.78 15.61 -15.26
CA ASP A 148 -1.38 16.02 -13.91
C ASP A 148 -1.52 14.91 -12.86
N THR A 149 -1.80 13.69 -13.29
CA THR A 149 -1.99 12.53 -12.40
C THR A 149 -0.89 11.51 -12.61
N VAL A 150 -0.37 10.95 -11.51
CA VAL A 150 0.45 9.75 -11.55
C VAL A 150 -0.41 8.56 -11.16
N HIS A 151 -0.54 7.60 -12.06
CA HIS A 151 -1.26 6.35 -11.85
C HIS A 151 -0.29 5.30 -11.31
N VAL A 152 -0.71 4.56 -10.29
CA VAL A 152 0.05 3.44 -9.73
C VAL A 152 -0.83 2.20 -9.67
N THR A 153 -0.40 1.14 -10.35
CA THR A 153 -1.10 -0.15 -10.31
C THR A 153 -0.64 -1.00 -9.12
N PRO A 154 -1.54 -1.36 -8.19
CA PRO A 154 -1.25 -2.23 -7.08
C PRO A 154 -1.05 -3.69 -7.53
N ASP A 155 -1.72 -4.18 -8.58
CA ASP A 155 -1.56 -5.57 -9.04
C ASP A 155 -0.10 -5.86 -9.46
N PRO A 156 0.53 -6.93 -8.92
CA PRO A 156 1.90 -7.32 -9.27
C PRO A 156 2.11 -7.62 -10.77
N ARG A 157 1.08 -8.12 -11.45
CA ARG A 157 1.04 -8.42 -12.89
C ARG A 157 0.82 -7.18 -13.75
N GLY A 158 0.49 -6.04 -13.15
CA GLY A 158 0.19 -4.79 -13.85
C GLY A 158 -1.18 -4.75 -14.51
N LEU A 159 -2.14 -5.57 -14.05
CA LEU A 159 -3.52 -5.44 -14.47
C LEU A 159 -4.11 -4.14 -13.94
N THR A 160 -4.80 -3.38 -14.81
CA THR A 160 -5.33 -2.05 -14.50
C THR A 160 -6.72 -2.09 -13.87
N GLU A 161 -7.16 -3.27 -13.41
CA GLU A 161 -8.44 -3.47 -12.72
C GLU A 161 -8.55 -2.60 -11.46
N GLU A 162 -7.42 -2.31 -10.84
CA GLU A 162 -7.32 -1.42 -9.69
C GLU A 162 -6.17 -0.44 -9.91
N ARG A 163 -6.32 0.80 -9.48
CA ARG A 163 -5.23 1.79 -9.52
C ARG A 163 -5.39 2.87 -8.46
N TYR A 164 -4.26 3.48 -8.10
CA TYR A 164 -4.21 4.69 -7.31
C TYR A 164 -3.85 5.88 -8.20
N ASP A 165 -4.63 6.94 -8.11
CA ASP A 165 -4.41 8.20 -8.82
C ASP A 165 -3.84 9.22 -7.83
N LEU A 166 -2.57 9.59 -8.02
CA LEU A 166 -1.85 10.53 -7.18
C LEU A 166 -1.88 11.91 -7.83
N ARG A 167 -2.41 12.90 -7.11
CA ARG A 167 -2.59 14.27 -7.61
C ARG A 167 -1.64 15.24 -6.91
N PHE A 168 -0.97 16.06 -7.71
CA PHE A 168 0.04 17.00 -7.24
C PHE A 168 -0.38 18.44 -7.54
N ASP A 169 -0.07 19.36 -6.65
CA ASP A 169 -0.33 20.79 -6.86
C ASP A 169 0.71 21.43 -7.80
N GLY A 170 0.56 22.72 -8.10
CA GLY A 170 1.46 23.46 -8.98
C GLY A 170 2.90 23.54 -8.48
N GLU A 171 3.13 23.29 -7.18
CA GLU A 171 4.46 23.20 -6.57
C GLU A 171 5.01 21.76 -6.54
N GLY A 172 4.27 20.79 -7.08
CA GLY A 172 4.66 19.38 -7.14
C GLY A 172 4.49 18.63 -5.82
N ARG A 173 3.69 19.13 -4.89
CA ARG A 173 3.39 18.45 -3.62
C ARG A 173 2.18 17.54 -3.81
N LEU A 174 2.28 16.30 -3.34
CA LEU A 174 1.18 15.36 -3.34
C LEU A 174 0.13 15.81 -2.32
N PHE A 175 -1.09 16.10 -2.79
CA PHE A 175 -2.17 16.59 -1.93
C PHE A 175 -3.35 15.62 -1.82
N GLN A 176 -3.57 14.77 -2.82
CA GLN A 176 -4.72 13.85 -2.84
C GLN A 176 -4.36 12.53 -3.50
N ILE A 177 -4.93 11.45 -2.96
CA ILE A 177 -4.90 10.11 -3.55
C ILE A 177 -6.34 9.60 -3.71
N ASP A 178 -6.67 9.16 -4.92
CA ASP A 178 -7.91 8.46 -5.24
C ASP A 178 -7.62 6.97 -5.50
N TYR A 179 -8.52 6.11 -5.03
CA TYR A 179 -8.54 4.68 -5.33
C TYR A 179 -9.63 4.37 -6.35
N TRP A 180 -9.22 3.82 -7.49
CA TRP A 180 -10.08 3.45 -8.61
C TRP A 180 -10.12 1.95 -8.78
N ILE A 181 -11.31 1.45 -9.08
CA ILE A 181 -11.57 0.10 -9.58
C ILE A 181 -12.13 0.28 -10.98
N ALA A 182 -11.52 -0.38 -11.96
CA ALA A 182 -11.93 -0.33 -13.35
C ALA A 182 -13.08 -1.30 -13.60
N CYS A 183 -13.79 -1.01 -14.68
CA CYS A 183 -14.48 -2.01 -15.49
C CYS A 183 -13.71 -2.18 -16.82
#